data_AF-A0A182FV66-F1
#
_entry.id   AF-A0A182FV66-F1
#
_cell.length_a   1.000
_cell.length_b   1.000
_cell.length_c   1.000
_cell.angle_alpha   90.00
_cell.angle_beta   90.00
_cell.angle_gamma   90.00
#
_symmetry.space_group_name_H-M   'P 1'
#
loop_
_entity.id
_entity.type
_entity.pdbx_description
1 polymer ?
#
loop_
_entity_poly.entity_id
_entity_poly.type
_entity_poly.pdbx_seq_one_letter_code
_entity_poly.pdbx_strand_id
1 'polypeptide(L)'
;MASKRCHEPDMGSLWLSIVLGGLSMLAKETGITVFLLNVGYDAYRNWPALKRSLLDKRWSEETHQFGRRVSRVLLSLGVLLAVRLALLQGSLPRFSHQDNPTAFHPNLYVRLLTFCYLAAFNWWLLLCPSTLSHDWQMGSIPLVTTLSDPRNLLTLLTFVAALAFTYRGLADTEVIKVSII
;
A
#
# COMPACT_ATOMS: atom_id res chain seq x y z
N MET A 1 22.23 -3.54 -34.25
CA MET A 1 20.81 -3.14 -34.40
C MET A 1 20.00 -3.89 -33.34
N ALA A 2 19.93 -3.35 -32.13
CA ALA A 2 19.14 -3.97 -31.06
C ALA A 2 17.67 -3.64 -31.33
N SER A 3 16.92 -4.66 -31.76
CA SER A 3 15.46 -4.58 -31.88
C SER A 3 14.91 -4.16 -30.51
N LYS A 4 14.42 -2.91 -30.41
CA LYS A 4 13.57 -2.48 -29.31
C LYS A 4 12.34 -3.38 -29.38
N ARG A 5 12.34 -4.45 -28.60
CA ARG A 5 11.18 -5.31 -28.41
C ARG A 5 10.10 -4.41 -27.79
N CYS A 6 9.24 -3.88 -28.64
CA CYS A 6 8.06 -3.13 -28.23
C CYS A 6 7.24 -4.12 -27.40
N HIS A 7 7.33 -3.99 -26.07
CA HIS A 7 6.66 -4.90 -25.18
C HIS A 7 5.17 -4.59 -25.34
N GLU A 8 4.44 -5.43 -26.09
CA GLU A 8 2.99 -5.29 -26.14
C GLU A 8 2.47 -5.29 -24.70
N PRO A 9 1.54 -4.37 -24.37
CA PRO A 9 0.93 -4.35 -23.05
C PRO A 9 0.16 -5.65 -22.90
N ASP A 10 0.69 -6.56 -22.08
CA ASP A 10 0.08 -7.87 -21.84
C ASP A 10 -1.28 -7.66 -21.13
N MET A 11 -2.30 -7.51 -21.97
CA MET A 11 -3.66 -7.18 -21.56
C MET A 11 -4.25 -8.28 -20.69
N GLY A 12 -3.86 -9.54 -20.94
CA GLY A 12 -4.30 -10.70 -20.15
C GLY A 12 -3.84 -10.59 -18.70
N SER A 13 -2.56 -10.27 -18.49
CA SER A 13 -2.00 -10.07 -17.15
C SER A 13 -2.68 -8.91 -16.39
N LEU A 14 -3.03 -7.82 -17.08
CA LEU A 14 -3.76 -6.71 -16.47
C LEU A 14 -5.16 -7.12 -16.00
N TRP A 15 -5.94 -7.78 -16.86
CA TRP A 15 -7.30 -8.21 -16.51
C TRP A 15 -7.29 -9.26 -15.42
N LEU A 16 -6.36 -10.22 -15.47
CA LEU A 16 -6.18 -11.20 -14.40
C LEU A 16 -5.90 -10.51 -13.06
N SER A 17 -5.01 -9.52 -13.04
CA SER A 17 -4.74 -8.75 -11.83
C SER A 17 -5.96 -7.99 -11.32
N ILE A 18 -6.79 -7.44 -12.20
CA ILE A 18 -8.04 -6.76 -11.82
C ILE A 18 -9.03 -7.75 -11.22
N VAL A 19 -9.20 -8.93 -11.82
CA VAL A 19 -10.09 -9.98 -11.30
C VAL A 19 -9.62 -10.46 -9.93
N LEU A 20 -8.34 -10.81 -9.78
CA LEU A 20 -7.78 -11.25 -8.50
C LEU A 20 -7.86 -10.15 -7.43
N GLY A 21 -7.59 -8.89 -7.79
CA GLY A 21 -7.77 -7.74 -6.90
C GLY A 21 -9.23 -7.55 -6.50
N GLY A 22 -10.17 -7.76 -7.44
CA GLY A 22 -11.60 -7.72 -7.18
C GLY A 22 -12.05 -8.81 -6.22
N LEU A 23 -11.60 -10.06 -6.42
CA LEU A 23 -11.86 -11.17 -5.51
C LEU A 23 -11.29 -10.91 -4.10
N SER A 24 -10.07 -10.36 -4.01
CA SER A 24 -9.47 -9.96 -2.74
C SER A 24 -10.32 -8.90 -2.01
N MET A 25 -10.76 -7.86 -2.73
CA MET A 25 -11.61 -6.80 -2.18
C MET A 25 -13.00 -7.31 -1.77
N LEU A 26 -13.56 -8.28 -2.50
CA LEU A 26 -14.81 -8.94 -2.13
C LEU A 26 -14.65 -9.80 -0.87
N ALA A 27 -13.48 -10.43 -0.67
CA ALA A 27 -13.19 -11.18 0.55
C ALA A 27 -13.01 -10.26 1.77
N LYS A 28 -12.20 -9.20 1.66
CA LYS A 28 -12.01 -8.20 2.73
C LYS A 28 -11.76 -6.83 2.12
N GLU A 29 -12.30 -5.79 2.76
CA GLU A 29 -12.21 -4.39 2.27
C GLU A 29 -10.77 -3.90 2.08
N THR A 30 -9.83 -4.41 2.88
CA THR A 30 -8.39 -4.13 2.75
C THR A 30 -7.81 -4.59 1.42
N GLY A 31 -8.48 -5.47 0.68
CA GLY A 31 -8.10 -5.90 -0.68
C GLY A 31 -8.03 -4.75 -1.69
N ILE A 32 -8.66 -3.59 -1.41
CA ILE A 32 -8.48 -2.38 -2.22
C ILE A 32 -7.02 -1.96 -2.37
N THR A 33 -6.19 -2.28 -1.37
CA THR A 33 -4.76 -1.93 -1.37
C THR A 33 -3.98 -2.56 -2.52
N VAL A 34 -4.42 -3.72 -3.05
CA VAL A 34 -3.79 -4.39 -4.20
C VAL A 34 -3.77 -3.47 -5.42
N PHE A 35 -4.84 -2.71 -5.66
CA PHE A 35 -4.90 -1.77 -6.78
C PHE A 35 -3.92 -0.60 -6.61
N LEU A 36 -3.78 -0.09 -5.37
CA LEU A 36 -2.81 0.95 -5.06
C LEU A 36 -1.37 0.45 -5.25
N LEU A 37 -1.09 -0.78 -4.81
CA LEU A 37 0.22 -1.42 -5.00
C LEU A 37 0.54 -1.61 -6.49
N ASN A 38 -0.42 -2.05 -7.29
CA ASN A 38 -0.25 -2.21 -8.74
C ASN A 38 0.08 -0.87 -9.43
N VAL A 39 -0.67 0.19 -9.12
CA VAL A 39 -0.39 1.53 -9.67
C VAL A 39 0.97 2.05 -9.19
N GLY A 40 1.30 1.85 -7.92
CA GLY A 40 2.59 2.23 -7.36
C GLY A 40 3.77 1.49 -8.00
N TYR A 41 3.63 0.19 -8.23
CA TYR A 41 4.62 -0.63 -8.93
C TYR A 41 4.81 -0.18 -10.39
N ASP A 42 3.71 0.10 -11.10
CA ASP A 42 3.78 0.63 -12.46
C ASP A 42 4.41 2.03 -12.51
N ALA A 43 4.13 2.88 -11.52
CA ALA A 43 4.74 4.20 -11.40
C ALA A 43 6.24 4.09 -11.12
N TYR A 44 6.66 3.16 -10.26
CA TYR A 44 8.06 2.87 -9.97
C TYR A 44 8.80 2.38 -11.22
N ARG A 45 8.23 1.42 -11.96
CA ARG A 45 8.82 0.90 -13.20
C ARG A 45 8.98 1.97 -14.28
N ASN A 46 8.00 2.87 -14.39
CA ASN A 46 7.98 3.94 -15.39
C ASN A 46 8.52 5.29 -14.85
N TRP A 47 9.15 5.29 -13.66
CA TRP A 47 9.59 6.52 -12.99
C TRP A 47 10.49 7.43 -13.84
N PRO A 48 11.46 6.93 -14.62
CA PRO A 48 12.30 7.79 -15.46
C PRO A 48 11.50 8.49 -16.57
N ALA A 49 10.57 7.78 -17.21
CA ALA A 49 9.68 8.34 -18.22
C ALA A 49 8.73 9.37 -17.60
N LEU A 50 8.18 9.06 -16.42
CA LEU A 50 7.32 9.97 -15.68
C LEU A 50 8.06 11.24 -15.24
N LYS A 51 9.29 11.11 -14.73
CA LYS A 51 10.14 12.24 -14.32
C LYS A 51 10.46 13.16 -15.50
N ARG A 52 10.83 12.62 -16.66
CA ARG A 52 11.05 13.42 -17.89
C ARG A 52 9.77 14.10 -18.35
N SER A 53 8.64 13.39 -18.30
CA SER A 53 7.35 13.95 -18.70
C SER A 53 6.88 15.07 -17.77
N LEU A 54 7.23 15.01 -16.48
CA LEU A 54 6.92 16.05 -15.49
C LEU A 54 7.85 17.27 -15.63
N LEU A 55 9.15 17.06 -15.85
CA LEU A 55 10.15 18.13 -15.94
C LEU A 55 10.11 18.84 -17.30
N ASP A 56 10.13 18.08 -18.40
CA ASP A 56 10.24 18.62 -19.75
C ASP A 56 8.88 18.84 -20.41
N LYS A 57 7.78 18.54 -19.69
CA LYS A 57 6.38 18.57 -20.16
C LYS A 57 6.15 17.80 -21.48
N ARG A 58 7.09 16.91 -21.82
CA ARG A 58 7.13 16.17 -23.07
C ARG A 58 6.55 14.79 -22.85
N TRP A 59 5.37 14.58 -23.41
CA TRP A 59 4.69 13.30 -23.33
C TRP A 59 5.34 12.31 -24.30
N SER A 60 5.86 11.22 -23.73
CA SER A 60 6.35 10.07 -24.49
C SER A 60 5.21 9.06 -24.70
N GLU A 61 5.31 8.23 -25.74
CA GLU A 61 4.42 7.08 -25.93
C GLU A 61 4.37 6.18 -24.69
N GLU A 62 5.50 6.01 -23.99
CA GLU A 62 5.56 5.25 -22.74
C GLU A 62 4.68 5.86 -21.63
N THR A 63 4.66 7.19 -21.51
CA THR A 63 3.81 7.91 -20.55
C THR A 63 2.33 7.76 -20.90
N HIS A 64 2.00 7.81 -22.20
CA HIS A 64 0.63 7.56 -22.66
C HIS A 64 0.17 6.14 -22.37
N GLN A 65 1.04 5.13 -22.59
CA GLN A 65 0.74 3.74 -22.27
C GLN A 65 0.55 3.52 -20.77
N PHE A 66 1.41 4.10 -19.93
CA PHE A 66 1.25 4.11 -18.48
C PHE A 66 -0.09 4.73 -18.07
N GLY A 67 -0.41 5.91 -18.59
CA GLY A 67 -1.68 6.60 -18.30
C GLY A 67 -2.91 5.78 -18.69
N ARG A 68 -2.89 5.09 -19.84
CA ARG A 68 -3.96 4.18 -20.27
C ARG A 68 -4.09 2.96 -19.35
N ARG A 69 -2.99 2.44 -18.81
CA ARG A 69 -3.03 1.31 -17.88
C ARG A 69 -3.59 1.74 -16.53
N VAL A 70 -3.09 2.84 -15.98
CA VAL A 70 -3.57 3.42 -14.72
C VAL A 70 -5.05 3.78 -14.83
N SER A 71 -5.48 4.38 -15.94
CA SER A 71 -6.90 4.73 -16.12
C SER A 71 -7.80 3.49 -16.10
N ARG A 72 -7.41 2.39 -16.76
CA ARG A 72 -8.15 1.12 -16.69
C ARG A 72 -8.23 0.59 -15.26
N VAL A 73 -7.11 0.58 -14.54
CA VAL A 73 -7.07 0.12 -13.13
C VAL A 73 -7.98 0.97 -12.25
N LEU A 74 -7.93 2.30 -12.37
CA LEU A 74 -8.76 3.21 -11.58
C LEU A 74 -10.24 3.11 -11.94
N LEU A 75 -10.58 2.96 -13.22
CA LEU A 75 -11.95 2.74 -13.67
C LEU A 75 -12.50 1.42 -13.13
N SER A 76 -11.73 0.33 -13.24
CA SER A 76 -12.10 -0.96 -12.66
C SER A 76 -12.26 -0.89 -11.15
N LEU A 77 -11.35 -0.19 -10.45
CA LEU A 77 -11.46 0.06 -9.02
C LEU A 77 -12.74 0.83 -8.67
N GLY A 78 -13.10 1.86 -9.45
CA GLY A 78 -14.34 2.62 -9.24
C GLY A 78 -15.60 1.75 -9.40
N VAL A 79 -15.64 0.90 -10.42
CA VAL A 79 -16.73 -0.07 -10.62
C VAL A 79 -16.80 -1.07 -9.46
N LEU A 80 -15.66 -1.63 -9.05
CA LEU A 80 -15.58 -2.57 -7.94
C LEU A 80 -16.03 -1.93 -6.63
N LEU A 81 -15.61 -0.70 -6.34
CA LEU A 81 -16.07 0.07 -5.19
C LEU A 81 -17.58 0.30 -5.22
N ALA A 82 -18.15 0.66 -6.37
CA ALA A 82 -19.59 0.83 -6.52
C ALA A 82 -20.35 -0.48 -6.24
N VAL A 83 -19.87 -1.60 -6.78
CA VAL A 83 -20.42 -2.94 -6.49
C VAL A 83 -20.32 -3.26 -5.00
N ARG A 84 -19.16 -3.00 -4.38
CA ARG A 84 -18.94 -3.25 -2.95
C ARG A 84 -19.89 -2.42 -2.08
N LEU A 85 -20.07 -1.14 -2.39
CA LEU A 85 -21.01 -0.26 -1.69
C LEU A 85 -22.45 -0.71 -1.88
N ALA A 86 -22.83 -1.15 -3.08
CA ALA A 86 -24.16 -1.68 -3.34
C ALA A 86 -24.43 -2.95 -2.49
N LEU A 87 -23.44 -3.84 -2.35
CA LEU A 87 -23.53 -5.01 -1.46
C LEU A 87 -23.69 -4.62 0.01
N LEU A 88 -23.11 -3.49 0.44
CA LEU A 88 -23.25 -2.92 1.78
C LEU A 88 -24.51 -2.05 1.94
N GLN A 89 -25.49 -2.18 1.04
CA GLN A 89 -26.74 -1.40 1.04
C GLN A 89 -26.50 0.12 1.02
N GLY A 90 -25.42 0.56 0.38
CA GLY A 90 -25.04 1.97 0.27
C GLY A 90 -24.43 2.56 1.54
N SER A 91 -24.13 1.75 2.56
CA SER A 91 -23.52 2.21 3.81
C SER A 91 -22.02 1.86 3.87
N LEU A 92 -21.24 2.71 4.53
CA LEU A 92 -19.85 2.40 4.89
C LEU A 92 -19.82 1.44 6.08
N PRO A 93 -18.75 0.61 6.21
CA PRO A 93 -18.55 -0.22 7.39
C PRO A 93 -18.61 0.64 8.65
N ARG A 94 -19.49 0.26 9.58
CA ARG A 94 -19.60 0.93 10.88
C ARG A 94 -18.79 0.15 11.90
N PHE A 95 -17.77 0.81 12.44
CA PHE A 95 -16.97 0.26 13.53
C PHE A 95 -17.55 0.70 14.87
N SER A 96 -17.54 -0.21 15.84
CA SER A 96 -17.82 0.07 17.23
C SER A 96 -16.53 0.30 18.02
N HIS A 97 -16.65 0.79 19.25
CA HIS A 97 -15.53 0.89 20.19
C HIS A 97 -14.86 -0.47 20.46
N GLN A 98 -15.64 -1.55 20.41
CA GLN A 98 -15.12 -2.91 20.58
C GLN A 98 -14.32 -3.36 19.35
N ASP A 99 -14.67 -2.88 18.15
CA ASP A 99 -13.99 -3.25 16.91
C ASP A 99 -12.62 -2.56 16.74
N ASN A 100 -12.47 -1.36 17.28
CA ASN A 100 -11.21 -0.62 17.20
C ASN A 100 -11.07 0.35 18.38
N PRO A 101 -10.73 -0.14 19.58
CA PRO A 101 -10.65 0.71 20.77
C PRO A 101 -9.69 1.89 20.57
N THR A 102 -8.62 1.69 19.80
CA THR A 102 -7.64 2.73 19.45
C THR A 102 -8.26 3.88 18.66
N ALA A 103 -9.03 3.59 17.60
CA ALA A 103 -9.64 4.63 16.77
C ALA A 103 -10.61 5.53 17.54
N PHE A 104 -11.27 4.98 18.57
CA PHE A 104 -12.27 5.69 19.36
C PHE A 104 -11.74 6.36 20.64
N HIS A 105 -10.46 6.16 21.02
CA HIS A 105 -9.90 6.73 22.24
C HIS A 105 -9.93 8.28 22.23
N PRO A 106 -10.32 9.03 23.27
CA PRO A 106 -10.50 10.49 23.18
C PRO A 106 -9.19 11.27 22.91
N ASN A 107 -8.06 10.76 23.40
CA ASN A 107 -6.78 11.44 23.25
C ASN A 107 -6.05 11.02 21.95
N LEU A 108 -5.84 11.97 21.03
CA LEU A 108 -5.10 11.79 19.78
C LEU A 108 -3.68 11.25 19.98
N TYR A 109 -3.01 11.66 21.05
CA TYR A 109 -1.66 11.22 21.35
C TYR A 109 -1.61 9.69 21.59
N VAL A 110 -2.56 9.16 22.35
CA VAL A 110 -2.69 7.70 22.59
C VAL A 110 -3.03 6.97 21.28
N ARG A 111 -3.89 7.57 20.43
CA ARG A 111 -4.18 7.01 19.10
C ARG A 111 -2.93 6.87 18.27
N LEU A 112 -2.15 7.95 18.16
CA LEU A 112 -0.93 7.99 17.36
C LEU A 112 0.09 6.95 17.84
N LEU A 113 0.41 6.96 19.13
CA LEU A 113 1.37 6.01 19.71
C LEU A 113 0.93 4.57 19.48
N THR A 114 -0.34 4.29 19.73
CA THR A 114 -0.87 2.95 19.56
C THR A 114 -0.89 2.55 18.09
N PHE A 115 -1.28 3.41 17.15
CA PHE A 115 -1.23 3.08 15.72
C PHE A 115 0.19 2.86 15.20
N CYS A 116 1.16 3.68 15.65
CA CYS A 116 2.57 3.45 15.33
C CYS A 116 3.04 2.10 15.87
N TYR A 117 2.68 1.76 17.11
CA TYR A 117 2.99 0.45 17.69
C TYR A 117 2.30 -0.69 16.95
N LEU A 118 1.04 -0.54 16.55
CA LEU A 118 0.31 -1.54 15.76
C LEU A 118 0.99 -1.77 14.41
N ALA A 119 1.51 -0.73 13.76
CA ALA A 119 2.31 -0.90 12.54
C ALA A 119 3.57 -1.73 12.81
N ALA A 120 4.30 -1.44 13.89
CA ALA A 120 5.47 -2.21 14.29
C ALA A 120 5.15 -3.67 14.67
N PHE A 121 4.05 -3.89 15.38
CA PHE A 121 3.55 -5.22 15.73
C PHE A 121 3.16 -6.02 14.48
N ASN A 122 2.48 -5.41 13.51
CA ASN A 122 2.15 -6.06 12.24
C ASN A 122 3.40 -6.41 11.43
N TRP A 123 4.42 -5.53 11.43
CA TRP A 123 5.72 -5.84 10.84
C TRP A 123 6.39 -7.05 11.50
N TRP A 124 6.31 -7.13 12.84
CA TRP A 124 6.82 -8.30 13.57
C TRP A 124 6.11 -9.59 13.17
N LEU A 125 4.78 -9.56 12.99
CA LEU A 125 4.02 -10.74 12.54
C LEU A 125 4.44 -11.26 11.16
N LEU A 126 4.96 -10.40 10.28
CA LEU A 126 5.51 -10.82 8.98
C LEU A 126 6.80 -11.65 9.13
N LEU A 127 7.60 -11.35 10.16
CA LEU A 127 8.87 -12.05 10.44
C LEU A 127 8.64 -13.30 11.31
N CYS A 128 7.78 -13.15 12.31
CA CYS A 128 7.47 -14.18 13.28
C CYS A 128 5.95 -14.17 13.55
N PRO A 129 5.17 -15.02 12.85
CA PRO A 129 3.74 -15.14 13.08
C PRO A 129 3.50 -15.92 14.37
N SER A 130 3.70 -15.25 15.51
CA SER A 130 3.45 -15.77 16.85
C SER A 130 2.32 -14.96 17.49
N THR A 131 1.41 -15.66 18.17
CA THR A 131 0.22 -15.07 18.80
C THR A 131 -0.69 -14.33 17.80
N LEU A 132 -1.39 -15.09 16.97
CA LEU A 132 -2.51 -14.56 16.18
C LEU A 132 -3.72 -14.36 17.09
N SER A 133 -3.87 -13.16 17.66
CA SER A 133 -5.12 -12.77 18.29
C SER A 133 -6.17 -12.41 17.24
N HIS A 134 -7.44 -12.33 17.64
CA HIS A 134 -8.44 -11.59 16.86
C HIS A 134 -7.89 -10.19 16.55
N ASP A 135 -8.05 -9.72 15.29
CA ASP A 135 -7.79 -8.32 14.84
C ASP A 135 -8.08 -7.41 16.04
N TRP A 136 -7.16 -6.52 16.49
CA TRP A 136 -7.05 -5.64 17.70
C TRP A 136 -8.32 -5.19 18.48
N GLN A 137 -9.34 -6.03 18.48
CA GLN A 137 -10.69 -5.89 18.93
C GLN A 137 -10.73 -6.31 20.39
N MET A 138 -11.75 -5.85 21.08
CA MET A 138 -11.97 -6.18 22.49
C MET A 138 -10.77 -5.84 23.39
N GLY A 139 -9.89 -4.94 22.94
CA GLY A 139 -8.67 -4.59 23.67
C GLY A 139 -7.63 -5.71 23.73
N SER A 140 -7.63 -6.64 22.76
CA SER A 140 -6.63 -7.72 22.69
C SER A 140 -5.18 -7.21 22.67
N ILE A 141 -4.98 -6.01 22.13
CA ILE A 141 -3.73 -5.27 22.20
C ILE A 141 -3.94 -4.04 23.09
N PRO A 142 -3.27 -3.95 24.27
CA PRO A 142 -3.40 -2.81 25.17
C PRO A 142 -2.96 -1.50 24.51
N LEU A 143 -3.68 -0.41 24.78
CA LEU A 143 -3.32 0.92 24.29
C LEU A 143 -1.94 1.36 24.82
N VAL A 144 -1.23 2.16 24.02
CA VAL A 144 0.03 2.80 24.42
C VAL A 144 -0.29 4.21 24.91
N THR A 145 -0.29 4.39 26.23
CA THR A 145 -0.76 5.63 26.86
C THR A 145 0.35 6.59 27.27
N THR A 146 1.61 6.15 27.28
CA THR A 146 2.77 6.95 27.72
C THR A 146 3.97 6.77 26.78
N LEU A 147 4.86 7.77 26.71
CA LEU A 147 6.10 7.68 25.93
C LEU A 147 7.12 6.73 26.57
N SER A 148 7.10 6.60 27.90
CA SER A 148 7.96 5.70 28.66
C SER A 148 7.61 4.22 28.50
N ASP A 149 6.53 3.90 27.78
CA ASP A 149 6.17 2.52 27.48
C ASP A 149 7.29 1.85 26.64
N PRO A 150 7.83 0.70 27.08
CA PRO A 150 8.92 0.02 26.37
C PRO A 150 8.54 -0.36 24.93
N ARG A 151 7.25 -0.50 24.62
CA ARG A 151 6.75 -0.77 23.28
C ARG A 151 7.11 0.35 22.29
N ASN A 152 7.28 1.59 22.75
CA ASN A 152 7.73 2.69 21.89
C ASN A 152 9.16 2.50 21.39
N LEU A 153 10.02 1.81 22.15
CA LEU A 153 11.36 1.48 21.67
C LEU A 153 11.29 0.52 20.49
N LEU A 154 10.46 -0.52 20.58
CA LEU A 154 10.23 -1.45 19.46
C LEU A 154 9.68 -0.70 18.24
N THR A 155 8.69 0.16 18.45
CA THR A 155 8.13 1.02 17.39
C THR A 155 9.23 1.84 16.71
N LEU A 156 10.05 2.56 17.48
CA LEU A 156 11.13 3.39 16.94
C LEU A 156 12.12 2.55 16.14
N LEU A 157 12.56 1.41 16.66
CA LEU A 157 13.49 0.51 15.98
C LEU A 157 12.92 0.02 14.65
N THR A 158 11.63 -0.34 14.61
CA THR A 158 10.98 -0.77 13.37
C THR A 158 10.94 0.35 12.33
N PHE A 159 10.58 1.58 12.70
CA PHE A 159 10.56 2.71 11.77
C PHE A 159 11.97 3.09 11.28
N VAL A 160 12.98 3.07 12.16
CA VAL A 160 14.38 3.32 11.78
C VAL A 160 14.87 2.23 10.82
N ALA A 161 14.58 0.96 11.09
CA ALA A 161 14.92 -0.14 10.19
C ALA A 161 14.23 0.02 8.83
N ALA A 162 12.92 0.29 8.82
CA ALA A 162 12.16 0.51 7.58
C ALA A 162 12.70 1.69 6.76
N LEU A 163 13.08 2.79 7.41
CA LEU A 163 13.70 3.93 6.76
C LEU A 163 15.09 3.58 6.19
N ALA A 164 15.89 2.83 6.94
CA ALA A 164 17.20 2.39 6.48
C ALA A 164 17.09 1.43 5.28
N PHE A 165 16.14 0.50 5.30
CA PHE A 165 15.87 -0.42 4.18
C PHE A 165 15.39 0.32 2.94
N THR A 166 14.46 1.26 3.09
CA THR A 166 13.97 2.07 1.95
C THR A 166 15.07 2.96 1.40
N TYR A 167 15.87 3.60 2.25
CA TYR A 167 17.02 4.40 1.82
C TYR A 167 18.05 3.56 1.05
N ARG A 168 18.43 2.39 1.56
CA ARG A 168 19.35 1.49 0.85
C ARG A 168 18.77 1.02 -0.48
N GLY A 169 17.50 0.62 -0.50
CA GLY A 169 16.83 0.23 -1.73
C GLY A 169 16.83 1.35 -2.77
N LEU A 170 16.58 2.59 -2.37
CA LEU A 170 16.66 3.75 -3.26
C LEU A 170 18.10 4.02 -3.73
N ALA A 171 19.08 3.99 -2.82
CA ALA A 171 20.49 4.20 -3.17
C ALA A 171 20.99 3.15 -4.18
N ASP A 172 20.67 1.87 -3.97
CA ASP A 172 21.03 0.79 -4.89
C ASP A 172 20.40 1.00 -6.28
N THR A 173 19.16 1.50 -6.35
CA THR A 173 18.52 1.79 -7.64
C THR A 173 19.17 2.93 -8.40
N GLU A 174 19.74 3.91 -7.71
CA GLU A 174 20.50 5.00 -8.34
C GLU A 174 21.89 4.51 -8.80
N VAL A 175 22.57 3.68 -8.01
CA VAL A 175 23.86 3.07 -8.39
C VAL A 175 23.71 2.19 -9.65
N ILE A 176 22.68 1.34 -9.69
CA ILE A 176 22.40 0.48 -10.86
C ILE A 176 22.14 1.32 -12.12
N LYS A 177 21.46 2.47 -11.99
CA LYS A 177 21.22 3.36 -13.13
C LYS A 177 22.50 4.05 -13.62
N VAL A 178 23.39 4.47 -12.73
CA VAL A 178 24.67 5.10 -13.11
C VAL A 178 25.60 4.11 -13.80
N SER A 179 25.57 2.83 -13.42
CA SER A 179 26.46 1.82 -14.00
C SER A 179 26.02 1.30 -15.39
N ILE A 180 24.79 1.62 -15.85
CA ILE A 180 24.23 1.18 -17.13
C ILE A 180 24.31 2.30 -18.21
N ILE A 181 24.65 3.52 -17.82
CA ILE A 181 24.89 4.68 -18.70
C ILE A 181 26.38 4.76 -19.02
#